data_AF-A0AAX2S460-F1
#
_entry.id   AF-A0AAX2S460-F1
#
_cell.length_a   1.000
_cell.length_b   1.000
_cell.length_c   1.000
_cell.angle_alpha   90.00
_cell.angle_beta   90.00
_cell.angle_gamma   90.00
#
_symmetry.space_group_name_H-M   'P 1'
#
loop_
_entity.id
_entity.type
_entity.pdbx_description
1 polymer ?
#
loop_
_entity_poly.entity_id
_entity_poly.type
_entity_poly.pdbx_seq_one_letter_code
_entity_poly.pdbx_strand_id
1 'polypeptide(L)'
;MLNTQSKQNASFVFILTLGILSMLPPLGVDMYLPAFLNIAQDLKVSPEQVQHTLTFFTYGLAAGQLFWGPVGDSYGRKPVILLGVIVATITAFILTSINNIQNFTALRFIQGFFGAAPVVLSGALLRDLFSKNELSRMLSMITLVFMIAPLLAPIIGGNLMRFFHWHAIFYVISAMGMLSAVLVFYVIPETHKKENRIPLRLNIIARNFFSLWKQKEVLGYMFMSAFGFGGLFAFVTAGSIVYIGLYGIAVENFGYFFMLNIGVMIIASFMNGRLVFKVGAERMLQVGLMVQFIAGLWLAFVAFFDLGFWSMAIGVAFFVGQNPLISSNAMTSILEKFPTMAGTSNSMVGSVRFGMGAIVGTIVALFEMKTAAPMLLTMTICSLLAVSCYYFLTYRHLKK
;
A
#
# COMPACT_ATOMS: atom_id res chain seq x y z
N MET A 1 33.98 27.90 1.58
CA MET A 1 33.52 27.56 0.21
C MET A 1 32.09 27.07 0.30
N LEU A 2 31.15 28.00 0.22
CA LEU A 2 29.71 27.75 0.26
C LEU A 2 29.20 27.69 -1.19
N ASN A 3 28.33 26.71 -1.44
CA ASN A 3 27.27 26.73 -2.45
C ASN A 3 27.64 26.48 -3.93
N THR A 4 27.49 25.22 -4.36
CA THR A 4 27.04 24.82 -5.71
C THR A 4 26.32 23.46 -5.62
N GLN A 5 25.27 23.35 -4.80
CA GLN A 5 24.25 22.33 -5.07
C GLN A 5 23.48 22.82 -6.30
N SER A 6 23.80 22.26 -7.47
CA SER A 6 23.09 22.53 -8.71
C SER A 6 21.60 22.32 -8.50
N LYS A 7 20.80 23.39 -8.61
CA LYS A 7 19.34 23.33 -8.67
C LYS A 7 18.96 22.44 -9.86
N GLN A 8 18.62 21.18 -9.61
CA GLN A 8 18.02 20.35 -10.66
C GLN A 8 16.58 20.82 -10.85
N ASN A 9 16.35 21.61 -11.91
CA ASN A 9 15.01 21.69 -12.47
C ASN A 9 14.63 20.27 -12.91
N ALA A 10 13.66 19.65 -12.23
CA ALA A 10 13.22 18.29 -12.54
C ALA A 10 12.78 18.24 -14.01
N SER A 11 13.55 17.54 -14.85
CA SER A 11 13.17 17.34 -16.24
C SER A 11 11.87 16.53 -16.30
N PHE A 12 11.09 16.70 -17.36
CA PHE A 12 9.87 15.90 -17.56
C PHE A 12 10.15 14.38 -17.44
N VAL A 13 11.28 13.93 -17.99
CA VAL A 13 11.73 12.55 -17.95
C VAL A 13 12.01 12.08 -16.50
N PHE A 14 12.56 12.94 -15.65
CA PHE A 14 12.77 12.62 -14.23
C PHE A 14 11.44 12.42 -13.49
N ILE A 15 10.47 13.31 -13.71
CA ILE A 15 9.13 13.20 -13.11
C ILE A 15 8.43 11.92 -13.59
N LEU A 16 8.51 11.65 -14.90
CA LEU A 16 7.96 10.43 -15.50
C LEU A 16 8.60 9.17 -14.89
N THR A 17 9.92 9.17 -14.71
CA THR A 17 10.65 8.06 -14.09
C THR A 17 10.15 7.77 -12.68
N LEU A 18 10.01 8.80 -11.85
CA LEU A 18 9.50 8.65 -10.49
C LEU A 18 8.02 8.25 -10.46
N GLY A 19 7.24 8.72 -11.41
CA GLY A 19 5.85 8.31 -11.59
C GLY A 19 5.74 6.81 -11.89
N ILE A 20 6.44 6.32 -12.91
CA ILE A 20 6.43 4.88 -13.26
C ILE A 20 6.93 4.04 -12.07
N LEU A 21 8.00 4.50 -11.41
CA LEU A 21 8.56 3.83 -10.25
C LEU A 21 7.55 3.71 -9.08
N SER A 22 6.72 4.74 -8.86
CA SER A 22 5.67 4.71 -7.83
C SER A 22 4.44 3.88 -8.23
N MET A 23 4.24 3.62 -9.53
CA MET A 23 3.15 2.78 -10.04
C MET A 23 3.43 1.28 -9.91
N LEU A 24 4.71 0.85 -9.82
CA LEU A 24 5.05 -0.57 -9.81
C LEU A 24 4.35 -1.39 -8.70
N PRO A 25 4.30 -0.94 -7.43
CA PRO A 25 3.62 -1.72 -6.38
C PRO A 25 2.10 -1.83 -6.59
N PRO A 26 1.35 -0.73 -6.85
CA PRO A 26 -0.06 -0.83 -7.23
C PRO A 26 -0.30 -1.76 -8.43
N LEU A 27 0.52 -1.70 -9.48
CA LEU A 27 0.42 -2.63 -10.60
C LEU A 27 0.62 -4.09 -10.17
N GLY A 28 1.56 -4.36 -9.27
CA GLY A 28 1.83 -5.70 -8.74
C GLY A 28 0.74 -6.28 -7.83
N VAL A 29 -0.13 -5.44 -7.28
CA VAL A 29 -1.26 -5.83 -6.41
C VAL A 29 -2.56 -5.81 -7.19
N ASP A 30 -2.91 -4.68 -7.77
CA ASP A 30 -4.26 -4.36 -8.23
C ASP A 30 -4.54 -4.94 -9.63
N MET A 31 -3.53 -5.02 -10.50
CA MET A 31 -3.65 -5.65 -11.83
C MET A 31 -3.74 -7.17 -11.73
N TYR A 32 -3.27 -7.73 -10.62
CA TYR A 32 -3.28 -9.16 -10.31
C TYR A 32 -4.66 -9.65 -9.83
N LEU A 33 -5.46 -8.77 -9.20
CA LEU A 33 -6.75 -9.12 -8.59
C LEU A 33 -7.74 -9.81 -9.54
N PRO A 34 -7.99 -9.34 -10.78
CA PRO A 34 -8.96 -9.97 -11.67
C PRO A 34 -8.59 -11.42 -12.06
N ALA A 35 -7.31 -11.78 -11.97
CA ALA A 35 -6.80 -13.07 -12.42
C ALA A 35 -6.91 -14.20 -11.38
N PHE A 36 -7.37 -13.92 -10.15
CA PHE A 36 -7.30 -14.90 -9.05
C PHE A 36 -7.98 -16.22 -9.39
N LEU A 37 -9.19 -16.16 -9.94
CA LEU A 37 -9.96 -17.36 -10.27
C LEU A 37 -9.34 -18.14 -11.44
N ASN A 38 -8.78 -17.43 -12.43
CA ASN A 38 -8.08 -18.07 -13.55
C ASN A 38 -6.81 -18.78 -13.09
N ILE A 39 -6.02 -18.16 -12.21
CA ILE A 39 -4.82 -18.77 -11.64
C ILE A 39 -5.18 -20.00 -10.82
N ALA A 40 -6.26 -19.92 -10.02
CA ALA A 40 -6.74 -21.05 -9.24
C ALA A 40 -7.10 -22.25 -10.14
N GLN A 41 -7.79 -21.96 -11.25
CA GLN A 41 -8.17 -22.97 -12.24
C GLN A 41 -6.95 -23.60 -12.93
N ASP A 42 -6.00 -22.80 -13.41
CA ASP A 42 -4.83 -23.28 -14.14
C ASP A 42 -3.86 -24.08 -13.26
N LEU A 43 -3.65 -23.62 -12.03
CA LEU A 43 -2.80 -24.32 -11.05
C LEU A 43 -3.53 -25.47 -10.34
N LYS A 44 -4.83 -25.66 -10.59
CA LYS A 44 -5.70 -26.66 -9.96
C LYS A 44 -5.67 -26.59 -8.43
N VAL A 45 -5.80 -25.38 -7.91
CA VAL A 45 -5.79 -25.04 -6.47
C VAL A 45 -7.06 -24.30 -6.10
N SER A 46 -7.33 -24.16 -4.80
CA SER A 46 -8.46 -23.36 -4.37
C SER A 46 -8.19 -21.86 -4.57
N PRO A 47 -9.22 -21.03 -4.84
CA PRO A 47 -9.08 -19.57 -4.90
C PRO A 47 -8.45 -18.95 -3.65
N GLU A 48 -8.71 -19.51 -2.46
CA GLU A 48 -8.11 -19.08 -1.18
C GLU A 48 -6.59 -19.30 -1.17
N GLN A 49 -6.10 -20.37 -1.80
CA GLN A 49 -4.65 -20.57 -1.97
C GLN A 49 -4.01 -19.48 -2.84
N VAL A 50 -4.75 -18.94 -3.81
CA VAL A 50 -4.29 -17.80 -4.63
C VAL A 50 -4.30 -16.49 -3.86
N GLN A 51 -5.24 -16.31 -2.91
CA GLN A 51 -5.25 -15.16 -2.00
C GLN A 51 -3.98 -15.11 -1.13
N HIS A 52 -3.52 -16.26 -0.63
CA HIS A 52 -2.30 -16.34 0.15
C HIS A 52 -1.07 -15.80 -0.60
N THR A 53 -1.02 -15.90 -1.93
CA THR A 53 0.10 -15.36 -2.70
C THR A 53 0.16 -13.83 -2.62
N LEU A 54 -0.99 -13.15 -2.61
CA LEU A 54 -1.08 -11.72 -2.39
C LEU A 54 -0.71 -11.36 -0.95
N THR A 55 -1.17 -12.15 0.02
CA THR A 55 -0.79 -11.97 1.42
C THR A 55 0.72 -12.05 1.63
N PHE A 56 1.40 -13.03 1.01
CA PHE A 56 2.85 -13.17 1.06
C PHE A 56 3.59 -12.05 0.33
N PHE A 57 3.05 -11.55 -0.79
CA PHE A 57 3.55 -10.32 -1.41
C PHE A 57 3.50 -9.13 -0.43
N THR A 58 2.41 -8.99 0.31
CA THR A 58 2.24 -7.94 1.32
C THR A 58 3.17 -8.14 2.53
N TYR A 59 3.40 -9.37 2.97
CA TYR A 59 4.44 -9.67 3.97
C TYR A 59 5.82 -9.28 3.49
N GLY A 60 6.14 -9.56 2.22
CA GLY A 60 7.35 -9.11 1.56
C GLY A 60 7.48 -7.59 1.61
N LEU A 61 6.42 -6.86 1.19
CA LEU A 61 6.38 -5.40 1.27
C LEU A 61 6.62 -4.90 2.69
N ALA A 62 5.93 -5.46 3.69
CA ALA A 62 6.07 -5.07 5.09
C ALA A 62 7.51 -5.24 5.60
N ALA A 63 8.14 -6.38 5.30
CA ALA A 63 9.53 -6.64 5.66
C ALA A 63 10.49 -5.69 4.93
N GLY A 64 10.24 -5.44 3.64
CA GLY A 64 11.06 -4.54 2.83
C GLY A 64 10.97 -3.08 3.27
N GLN A 65 9.83 -2.62 3.79
CA GLN A 65 9.65 -1.26 4.33
C GLN A 65 10.58 -0.96 5.51
N LEU A 66 10.88 -1.95 6.36
CA LEU A 66 11.86 -1.84 7.44
C LEU A 66 13.30 -1.99 6.94
N PHE A 67 13.52 -2.88 5.99
CA PHE A 67 14.85 -3.31 5.58
C PHE A 67 15.54 -2.31 4.65
N TRP A 68 14.84 -1.83 3.61
CA TRP A 68 15.50 -1.09 2.52
C TRP A 68 15.91 0.33 2.86
N GLY A 69 15.24 1.00 3.81
CA GLY A 69 15.63 2.34 4.23
C GLY A 69 17.07 2.41 4.76
N PRO A 70 17.38 1.67 5.85
CA PRO A 70 18.73 1.58 6.38
C PRO A 70 19.78 1.08 5.38
N VAL A 71 19.40 0.14 4.52
CA VAL A 71 20.29 -0.38 3.46
C VAL A 71 20.60 0.70 2.43
N GLY A 72 19.62 1.51 2.03
CA GLY A 72 19.82 2.67 1.15
C GLY A 72 20.73 3.74 1.76
N ASP A 73 20.61 4.00 3.05
CA ASP A 73 21.50 4.92 3.78
C ASP A 73 22.91 4.35 3.96
N SER A 74 23.08 3.03 3.90
CA SER A 74 24.39 2.37 4.04
C SER A 74 25.12 2.21 2.70
N TYR A 75 24.41 1.84 1.62
CA TYR A 75 25.00 1.45 0.35
C TYR A 75 24.79 2.46 -0.79
N GLY A 76 23.98 3.49 -0.57
CA GLY A 76 23.55 4.43 -1.60
C GLY A 76 22.13 4.15 -2.06
N ARG A 77 21.41 5.19 -2.48
CA ARG A 77 19.97 5.06 -2.76
C ARG A 77 19.72 4.49 -4.14
N LYS A 78 20.48 4.92 -5.15
CA LYS A 78 20.31 4.46 -6.54
C LYS A 78 20.61 2.97 -6.71
N PRO A 79 21.73 2.41 -6.22
CA PRO A 79 22.03 0.98 -6.33
C PRO A 79 20.97 0.11 -5.66
N VAL A 80 20.44 0.52 -4.51
CA VAL A 80 19.44 -0.26 -3.78
C VAL A 80 18.07 -0.20 -4.47
N ILE A 81 17.68 0.96 -5.03
CA ILE A 81 16.49 1.05 -5.89
C ILE A 81 16.64 0.13 -7.11
N LEU A 82 17.78 0.17 -7.81
CA LEU A 82 18.04 -0.67 -8.97
C LEU A 82 18.00 -2.16 -8.63
N LEU A 83 18.65 -2.58 -7.53
CA LEU A 83 18.60 -3.95 -7.04
C LEU A 83 17.15 -4.39 -6.81
N GLY A 84 16.36 -3.58 -6.09
CA GLY A 84 14.96 -3.86 -5.81
C GLY A 84 14.12 -4.02 -7.07
N VAL A 85 14.22 -3.07 -7.99
CA VAL A 85 13.45 -3.08 -9.24
C VAL A 85 13.86 -4.26 -10.13
N ILE A 86 15.17 -4.52 -10.30
CA ILE A 86 15.66 -5.60 -11.15
C ILE A 86 15.24 -6.97 -10.61
N VAL A 87 15.43 -7.22 -9.31
CA VAL A 87 15.06 -8.51 -8.71
C VAL A 87 13.54 -8.69 -8.75
N ALA A 88 12.75 -7.66 -8.45
CA ALA A 88 11.30 -7.74 -8.56
C ALA A 88 10.82 -7.98 -10.00
N THR A 89 11.50 -7.38 -10.99
CA THR A 89 11.24 -7.57 -12.43
C THR A 89 11.52 -9.00 -12.87
N ILE A 90 12.70 -9.53 -12.55
CA ILE A 90 13.08 -10.91 -12.87
C ILE A 90 12.12 -11.89 -12.19
N THR A 91 11.77 -11.63 -10.93
CA THR A 91 10.80 -12.45 -10.20
C THR A 91 9.42 -12.43 -10.86
N ALA A 92 8.95 -11.26 -11.34
CA ALA A 92 7.71 -11.17 -12.11
C ALA A 92 7.75 -12.03 -13.38
N PHE A 93 8.86 -11.99 -14.11
CA PHE A 93 9.04 -12.83 -15.29
C PHE A 93 9.05 -14.32 -14.94
N ILE A 94 9.77 -14.72 -13.89
CA ILE A 94 9.83 -16.14 -13.46
C ILE A 94 8.45 -16.66 -13.06
N LEU A 95 7.60 -15.83 -12.43
CA LEU A 95 6.24 -16.21 -12.03
C LEU A 95 5.38 -16.73 -13.20
N THR A 96 5.69 -16.38 -14.46
CA THR A 96 4.94 -16.90 -15.62
C THR A 96 5.22 -18.36 -15.96
N SER A 97 6.26 -18.95 -15.36
CA SER A 97 6.69 -20.33 -15.63
C SER A 97 6.41 -21.27 -14.45
N ILE A 98 5.74 -20.77 -13.41
CA ILE A 98 5.56 -21.51 -12.16
C ILE A 98 4.21 -22.23 -12.17
N ASN A 99 4.27 -23.56 -12.08
CA ASN A 99 3.09 -24.44 -12.06
C ASN A 99 2.73 -24.95 -10.64
N ASN A 100 3.37 -24.42 -9.60
CA ASN A 100 3.17 -24.85 -8.22
C ASN A 100 2.90 -23.64 -7.31
N ILE A 101 1.78 -23.67 -6.57
CA ILE A 101 1.31 -22.53 -5.79
C ILE A 101 2.25 -22.16 -4.63
N GLN A 102 2.97 -23.13 -4.04
CA GLN A 102 3.92 -22.85 -2.96
C GLN A 102 5.13 -22.06 -3.49
N ASN A 103 5.69 -22.47 -4.62
CA ASN A 103 6.76 -21.74 -5.30
C ASN A 103 6.28 -20.36 -5.77
N PHE A 104 5.05 -20.28 -6.28
CA PHE A 104 4.43 -19.02 -6.69
C PHE A 104 4.31 -18.06 -5.50
N THR A 105 3.85 -18.56 -4.35
CA THR A 105 3.72 -17.80 -3.09
C THR A 105 5.08 -17.29 -2.60
N ALA A 106 6.11 -18.14 -2.61
CA ALA A 106 7.46 -17.75 -2.21
C ALA A 106 8.05 -16.67 -3.12
N LEU A 107 7.86 -16.79 -4.45
CA LEU A 107 8.28 -15.78 -5.40
C LEU A 107 7.48 -14.48 -5.25
N ARG A 108 6.18 -14.54 -4.92
CA ARG A 108 5.39 -13.35 -4.61
C ARG A 108 5.92 -12.64 -3.37
N PHE A 109 6.35 -13.36 -2.33
CA PHE A 109 7.05 -12.75 -1.20
C PHE A 109 8.35 -12.04 -1.63
N ILE A 110 9.19 -12.69 -2.43
CA ILE A 110 10.43 -12.10 -2.96
C ILE A 110 10.11 -10.84 -3.77
N GLN A 111 9.12 -10.91 -4.67
CA GLN A 111 8.69 -9.79 -5.50
C GLN A 111 8.24 -8.60 -4.64
N GLY A 112 7.44 -8.85 -3.60
CA GLY A 112 7.00 -7.81 -2.67
C GLY A 112 8.15 -7.24 -1.85
N PHE A 113 9.05 -8.10 -1.35
CA PHE A 113 10.21 -7.68 -0.58
C PHE A 113 11.10 -6.72 -1.37
N PHE A 114 11.55 -7.11 -2.56
CA PHE A 114 12.40 -6.25 -3.40
C PHE A 114 11.61 -5.08 -4.02
N GLY A 115 10.31 -5.25 -4.28
CA GLY A 115 9.42 -4.19 -4.76
C GLY A 115 9.20 -3.05 -3.75
N ALA A 116 9.46 -3.27 -2.46
CA ALA A 116 9.39 -2.22 -1.45
C ALA A 116 10.56 -1.22 -1.52
N ALA A 117 11.73 -1.61 -2.05
CA ALA A 117 12.91 -0.75 -2.11
C ALA A 117 12.66 0.60 -2.80
N PRO A 118 12.08 0.66 -4.03
CA PRO A 118 11.74 1.93 -4.65
C PRO A 118 10.72 2.75 -3.84
N VAL A 119 9.76 2.11 -3.17
CA VAL A 119 8.74 2.81 -2.37
C VAL A 119 9.37 3.57 -1.20
N VAL A 120 10.27 2.91 -0.47
CA VAL A 120 10.93 3.49 0.71
C VAL A 120 11.93 4.56 0.29
N LEU A 121 12.72 4.29 -0.74
CA LEU A 121 13.88 5.12 -1.08
C LEU A 121 13.54 6.31 -1.97
N SER A 122 12.42 6.30 -2.71
CA SER A 122 12.02 7.43 -3.57
C SER A 122 11.75 8.70 -2.77
N GLY A 123 11.03 8.58 -1.64
CA GLY A 123 10.73 9.73 -0.78
C GLY A 123 11.99 10.34 -0.16
N ALA A 124 12.94 9.47 0.21
CA ALA A 124 14.24 9.92 0.65
C ALA A 124 14.97 10.63 -0.51
N LEU A 125 15.11 9.98 -1.67
CA LEU A 125 15.83 10.48 -2.84
C LEU A 125 15.39 11.89 -3.24
N LEU A 126 14.08 12.15 -3.22
CA LEU A 126 13.53 13.49 -3.47
C LEU A 126 13.98 14.52 -2.44
N ARG A 127 13.99 14.15 -1.15
CA ARG A 127 14.42 15.04 -0.07
C ARG A 127 15.89 15.43 -0.18
N ASP A 128 16.72 14.57 -0.76
CA ASP A 128 18.13 14.88 -1.00
C ASP A 128 18.34 15.80 -2.22
N LEU A 129 17.47 15.73 -3.23
CA LEU A 129 17.64 16.43 -4.51
C LEU A 129 16.99 17.81 -4.56
N PHE A 130 15.90 18.01 -3.82
CA PHE A 130 15.06 19.19 -3.99
C PHE A 130 15.02 20.07 -2.75
N SER A 131 14.96 21.38 -2.99
CA SER A 131 14.66 22.35 -1.95
C SER A 131 13.23 22.14 -1.39
N LYS A 132 12.93 22.67 -0.20
CA LYS A 132 11.63 22.44 0.49
C LYS A 132 10.40 22.67 -0.41
N ASN A 133 10.41 23.73 -1.22
CA ASN A 133 9.28 24.07 -2.10
C ASN A 133 9.20 23.15 -3.32
N GLU A 134 10.33 22.82 -3.93
CA GLU A 134 10.40 21.89 -5.06
C GLU A 134 10.04 20.45 -4.62
N LEU A 135 10.48 20.06 -3.43
CA LEU A 135 10.13 18.78 -2.80
C LEU A 135 8.62 18.64 -2.65
N SER A 136 7.94 19.67 -2.14
CA SER A 136 6.48 19.67 -2.02
C SER A 136 5.79 19.51 -3.39
N ARG A 137 6.28 20.19 -4.42
CA ARG A 137 5.78 20.05 -5.80
C ARG A 137 5.99 18.64 -6.34
N MET A 138 7.18 18.06 -6.17
CA MET A 138 7.49 16.72 -6.66
C MET A 138 6.69 15.64 -5.93
N LEU A 139 6.59 15.72 -4.60
CA LEU A 139 5.76 14.81 -3.80
C LEU A 139 4.28 14.89 -4.21
N SER A 140 3.77 16.09 -4.54
CA SER A 140 2.40 16.25 -5.03
C SER A 140 2.18 15.56 -6.38
N MET A 141 3.12 15.69 -7.32
CA MET A 141 3.05 15.00 -8.62
C MET A 141 3.09 13.48 -8.47
N ILE A 142 3.98 12.97 -7.63
CA ILE A 142 4.09 11.52 -7.38
C ILE A 142 2.84 10.99 -6.70
N THR A 143 2.27 11.75 -5.76
CA THR A 143 0.99 11.41 -5.12
C THR A 143 -0.13 11.34 -6.15
N LEU A 144 -0.16 12.26 -7.12
CA LEU A 144 -1.14 12.24 -8.20
C LEU A 144 -1.01 10.99 -9.08
N VAL A 145 0.21 10.63 -9.48
CA VAL A 145 0.45 9.38 -10.23
C VAL A 145 0.04 8.16 -9.41
N PHE A 146 0.39 8.13 -8.12
CA PHE A 146 0.01 7.05 -7.21
C PHE A 146 -1.51 6.97 -6.99
N MET A 147 -2.26 8.05 -7.09
CA MET A 147 -3.74 8.01 -7.04
C MET A 147 -4.36 7.43 -8.31
N ILE A 148 -3.71 7.65 -9.47
CA ILE A 148 -4.18 7.14 -10.77
C ILE A 148 -3.83 5.66 -10.95
N ALA A 149 -2.71 5.19 -10.40
CA ALA A 149 -2.26 3.81 -10.62
C ALA A 149 -3.28 2.75 -10.18
N PRO A 150 -3.86 2.79 -8.95
CA PRO A 150 -4.89 1.86 -8.50
C PRO A 150 -6.21 1.97 -9.27
N LEU A 151 -6.45 3.09 -9.96
CA LEU A 151 -7.61 3.26 -10.84
C LEU A 151 -7.43 2.43 -12.12
N LEU A 152 -6.26 2.57 -12.74
CA LEU A 152 -5.96 1.94 -14.03
C LEU A 152 -5.59 0.47 -13.90
N ALA A 153 -4.88 0.09 -12.83
CA ALA A 153 -4.31 -1.25 -12.69
C ALA A 153 -5.37 -2.38 -12.75
N PRO A 154 -6.48 -2.36 -11.98
CA PRO A 154 -7.54 -3.36 -12.10
C PRO A 154 -8.23 -3.40 -13.46
N ILE A 155 -8.38 -2.25 -14.13
CA ILE A 155 -9.02 -2.14 -15.44
C ILE A 155 -8.13 -2.77 -16.50
N ILE A 156 -6.82 -2.43 -16.47
CA ILE A 156 -5.83 -3.05 -17.34
C ILE A 156 -5.79 -4.55 -17.07
N GLY A 157 -5.80 -4.98 -15.80
CA GLY A 157 -5.80 -6.39 -15.41
C GLY A 157 -7.02 -7.14 -15.96
N GLY A 158 -8.22 -6.60 -15.78
CA GLY A 158 -9.46 -7.20 -16.27
C GLY A 158 -9.50 -7.30 -17.80
N ASN A 159 -9.04 -6.26 -18.50
CA ASN A 159 -8.95 -6.29 -19.97
C ASN A 159 -7.89 -7.27 -20.47
N LEU A 160 -6.73 -7.34 -19.81
CA LEU A 160 -5.72 -8.36 -20.12
C LEU A 160 -6.30 -9.76 -19.96
N MET A 161 -7.08 -10.02 -18.90
CA MET A 161 -7.74 -11.30 -18.70
C MET A 161 -8.80 -11.65 -19.73
N ARG A 162 -9.42 -10.64 -20.36
CA ARG A 162 -10.39 -10.85 -21.44
C ARG A 162 -9.74 -11.30 -22.74
N PHE A 163 -8.55 -10.78 -23.06
CA PHE A 163 -7.89 -11.01 -24.35
C PHE A 163 -6.70 -11.97 -24.29
N PHE A 164 -6.11 -12.17 -23.12
CA PHE A 164 -4.88 -12.92 -22.92
C PHE A 164 -4.95 -13.81 -21.67
N HIS A 165 -3.98 -14.70 -21.53
CA HIS A 165 -3.79 -15.51 -20.33
C HIS A 165 -3.28 -14.67 -19.16
N TRP A 166 -3.49 -15.10 -17.91
CA TRP A 166 -3.05 -14.36 -16.70
C TRP A 166 -1.54 -14.10 -16.64
N HIS A 167 -0.72 -14.90 -17.35
CA HIS A 167 0.70 -14.65 -17.52
C HIS A 167 1.00 -13.26 -18.10
N ALA A 168 0.09 -12.70 -18.91
CA ALA A 168 0.21 -11.36 -19.49
C ALA A 168 0.37 -10.27 -18.43
N ILE A 169 -0.29 -10.39 -17.27
CA ILE A 169 -0.17 -9.44 -16.15
C ILE A 169 1.28 -9.36 -15.69
N PHE A 170 1.93 -10.52 -15.51
CA PHE A 170 3.31 -10.61 -15.07
C PHE A 170 4.31 -10.18 -16.14
N TYR A 171 4.03 -10.43 -17.42
CA TYR A 171 4.83 -9.87 -18.52
C TYR A 171 4.76 -8.34 -18.56
N VAL A 172 3.58 -7.75 -18.36
CA VAL A 172 3.42 -6.28 -18.31
C VAL A 172 4.15 -5.70 -17.10
N ILE A 173 4.02 -6.31 -15.92
CA ILE A 173 4.77 -5.89 -14.71
C ILE A 173 6.27 -5.98 -14.96
N SER A 174 6.75 -7.06 -15.58
CA SER A 174 8.17 -7.24 -15.91
C SER A 174 8.64 -6.20 -16.92
N ALA A 175 7.88 -5.91 -17.97
CA ALA A 175 8.23 -4.89 -18.96
C ALA A 175 8.29 -3.50 -18.31
N MET A 176 7.33 -3.18 -17.44
CA MET A 176 7.30 -1.90 -16.71
C MET A 176 8.43 -1.78 -15.70
N GLY A 177 8.77 -2.86 -15.00
CA GLY A 177 9.92 -2.94 -14.11
C GLY A 177 11.25 -2.78 -14.85
N MET A 178 11.40 -3.42 -16.00
CA MET A 178 12.58 -3.27 -16.86
C MET A 178 12.73 -1.82 -17.36
N LEU A 179 11.64 -1.22 -17.85
CA LEU A 179 11.64 0.19 -18.24
C LEU A 179 12.03 1.09 -17.07
N SER A 180 11.49 0.83 -15.88
CA SER A 180 11.84 1.56 -14.66
C SER A 180 13.31 1.42 -14.30
N ALA A 181 13.88 0.20 -14.40
CA ALA A 181 15.30 -0.03 -14.13
C ALA A 181 16.20 0.75 -15.10
N VAL A 182 15.87 0.73 -16.39
CA VAL A 182 16.59 1.51 -17.43
C VAL A 182 16.50 3.00 -17.13
N LEU A 183 15.30 3.52 -16.86
CA LEU A 183 15.10 4.93 -16.56
C LEU A 183 15.83 5.35 -15.27
N VAL A 184 15.76 4.55 -14.21
CA VAL A 184 16.51 4.83 -12.97
C VAL A 184 18.01 4.81 -13.22
N PHE A 185 18.52 3.90 -14.04
CA PHE A 185 19.94 3.81 -14.35
C PHE A 185 20.46 5.07 -15.06
N TYR A 186 19.72 5.60 -16.04
CA TYR A 186 20.17 6.75 -16.85
C TYR A 186 19.75 8.12 -16.30
N VAL A 187 18.57 8.22 -15.66
CA VAL A 187 17.94 9.50 -15.31
C VAL A 187 18.18 9.88 -13.85
N ILE A 188 18.16 8.90 -12.95
CA ILE A 188 18.24 9.15 -11.51
C ILE A 188 19.72 9.22 -11.09
N PRO A 189 20.19 10.33 -10.49
CA PRO A 189 21.53 10.42 -9.95
C PRO A 189 21.65 9.65 -8.62
N GLU A 190 22.88 9.27 -8.24
CA GLU A 190 23.13 8.85 -6.85
C GLU A 190 23.16 10.09 -5.95
N THR A 191 22.31 10.10 -4.92
CA THR A 191 22.16 11.24 -4.01
C THR A 191 22.96 11.07 -2.73
N HIS A 192 23.29 9.83 -2.37
CA HIS A 192 23.93 9.51 -1.10
C HIS A 192 25.42 9.19 -1.31
N LYS A 193 26.23 10.25 -1.19
CA LYS A 193 27.70 10.20 -1.30
C LYS A 193 28.30 9.21 -0.31
N LYS A 194 29.45 8.61 -0.67
CA LYS A 194 30.15 7.65 0.17
C LYS A 194 30.49 8.20 1.56
N GLU A 195 30.83 9.48 1.65
CA GLU A 195 31.17 10.13 2.92
C GLU A 195 29.99 10.22 3.91
N ASN A 196 28.75 10.22 3.43
CA ASN A 196 27.55 10.39 4.25
C ASN A 196 26.90 9.06 4.67
N ARG A 197 27.48 7.92 4.25
CA ARG A 197 26.93 6.59 4.47
C ARG A 197 26.97 6.23 5.94
N ILE A 198 25.83 5.86 6.47
CA ILE A 198 25.69 5.45 7.86
C ILE A 198 25.85 3.92 7.91
N PRO A 199 26.72 3.35 8.76
CA PRO A 199 26.87 1.90 8.85
C PRO A 199 25.56 1.26 9.30
N LEU A 200 25.19 0.14 8.67
CA LEU A 200 23.98 -0.61 8.98
C LEU A 200 24.04 -1.16 10.42
N ARG A 201 23.24 -0.60 11.33
CA ARG A 201 23.16 -1.04 12.73
C ARG A 201 21.76 -1.50 13.08
N LEU A 202 21.45 -2.76 12.73
CA LEU A 202 20.14 -3.39 12.99
C LEU A 202 19.72 -3.30 14.47
N ASN A 203 20.67 -3.41 15.40
CA ASN A 203 20.39 -3.29 16.83
C ASN A 203 19.83 -1.91 17.23
N ILE A 204 20.28 -0.83 16.59
CA ILE A 204 19.77 0.53 16.87
C ILE A 204 18.34 0.68 16.31
N ILE A 205 18.09 0.12 15.12
CA ILE A 205 16.76 0.14 14.50
C ILE A 205 15.77 -0.62 15.37
N ALA A 206 16.13 -1.83 15.83
CA ALA A 206 15.31 -2.61 16.76
C ALA A 206 15.07 -1.85 18.07
N ARG A 207 16.11 -1.24 18.66
CA ARG A 207 15.97 -0.43 19.88
C ARG A 207 15.02 0.76 19.69
N ASN A 208 15.11 1.46 18.56
CA ASN A 208 14.21 2.58 18.23
C ASN A 208 12.78 2.10 18.04
N PHE A 209 12.57 0.94 17.41
CA PHE A 209 11.27 0.27 17.31
C PHE A 209 10.71 -0.01 18.71
N PHE A 210 11.47 -0.66 19.59
CA PHE A 210 11.03 -0.93 20.97
C PHE A 210 10.81 0.34 21.79
N SER A 211 11.51 1.44 21.48
CA SER A 211 11.31 2.71 22.18
C SER A 211 9.92 3.31 21.91
N LEU A 212 9.36 3.07 20.72
CA LEU A 212 8.02 3.54 20.34
C LEU A 212 6.92 2.85 21.12
N TRP A 213 7.16 1.64 21.63
CA TRP A 213 6.21 0.93 22.49
C TRP A 213 5.95 1.63 23.83
N LYS A 214 6.82 2.56 24.23
CA LYS A 214 6.64 3.35 25.45
C LYS A 214 5.68 4.53 25.27
N GLN A 215 5.47 4.98 24.02
CA GLN A 215 4.63 6.14 23.69
C GLN A 215 3.25 5.66 23.23
N LYS A 216 2.30 5.59 24.16
CA LYS A 216 0.97 5.00 23.93
C LYS A 216 0.20 5.73 22.83
N GLU A 217 0.35 7.05 22.74
CA GLU A 217 -0.32 7.89 21.76
C GLU A 217 0.13 7.53 20.35
N VAL A 218 1.43 7.30 20.15
CA VAL A 218 2.01 6.90 18.86
C VAL A 218 1.58 5.49 18.50
N LEU A 219 1.56 4.57 19.46
CA LEU A 219 0.99 3.23 19.25
C LEU A 219 -0.48 3.32 18.83
N GLY A 220 -1.27 4.19 19.45
CA GLY A 220 -2.68 4.36 19.11
C GLY A 220 -2.89 4.82 17.67
N TYR A 221 -2.18 5.87 17.23
CA TYR A 221 -2.21 6.31 15.83
C TYR A 221 -1.75 5.22 14.84
N MET A 222 -0.69 4.49 15.21
CA MET A 222 -0.10 3.44 14.40
C MET A 222 -1.05 2.25 14.24
N PHE A 223 -1.55 1.67 15.34
CA PHE A 223 -2.45 0.52 15.31
C PHE A 223 -3.82 0.86 14.73
N MET A 224 -4.36 2.04 15.03
CA MET A 224 -5.59 2.52 14.40
C MET A 224 -5.44 2.56 12.87
N SER A 225 -4.36 3.17 12.37
CA SER A 225 -4.08 3.23 10.92
C SER A 225 -3.84 1.85 10.33
N ALA A 226 -3.22 0.95 11.10
CA ALA A 226 -2.93 -0.42 10.70
C ALA A 226 -4.18 -1.29 10.60
N PHE A 227 -5.09 -1.24 11.58
CA PHE A 227 -6.36 -1.95 11.52
C PHE A 227 -7.27 -1.39 10.43
N GLY A 228 -7.34 -0.06 10.28
CA GLY A 228 -8.08 0.56 9.18
C GLY A 228 -7.58 0.09 7.81
N PHE A 229 -6.26 -0.04 7.64
CA PHE A 229 -5.65 -0.60 6.44
C PHE A 229 -5.82 -2.12 6.33
N GLY A 230 -5.84 -2.83 7.45
CA GLY A 230 -6.16 -4.26 7.52
C GLY A 230 -7.53 -4.58 6.94
N GLY A 231 -8.56 -3.81 7.31
CA GLY A 231 -9.89 -3.95 6.72
C GLY A 231 -9.91 -3.65 5.22
N LEU A 232 -9.15 -2.64 4.75
CA LEU A 232 -8.97 -2.41 3.32
C LEU A 232 -8.36 -3.65 2.64
N PHE A 233 -7.35 -4.26 3.26
CA PHE A 233 -6.69 -5.46 2.74
C PHE A 233 -7.58 -6.70 2.78
N ALA A 234 -8.54 -6.80 3.70
CA ALA A 234 -9.57 -7.84 3.66
C ALA A 234 -10.35 -7.80 2.33
N PHE A 235 -10.77 -6.60 1.91
CA PHE A 235 -11.40 -6.41 0.60
C PHE A 235 -10.43 -6.68 -0.55
N VAL A 236 -9.19 -6.18 -0.51
CA VAL A 236 -8.23 -6.43 -1.61
C VAL A 236 -7.93 -7.92 -1.77
N THR A 237 -7.91 -8.68 -0.67
CA THR A 237 -7.64 -10.12 -0.67
C THR A 237 -8.83 -10.92 -1.18
N ALA A 238 -10.04 -10.62 -0.72
CA ALA A 238 -11.22 -11.44 -1.01
C ALA A 238 -12.15 -10.89 -2.08
N GLY A 239 -12.02 -9.61 -2.41
CA GLY A 239 -12.93 -8.85 -3.26
C GLY A 239 -13.10 -9.46 -4.64
N SER A 240 -12.04 -10.01 -5.23
CA SER A 240 -12.11 -10.73 -6.51
C SER A 240 -13.00 -11.96 -6.44
N ILE A 241 -12.83 -12.79 -5.41
CA ILE A 241 -13.67 -13.99 -5.25
C ILE A 241 -15.11 -13.60 -4.97
N VAL A 242 -15.33 -12.59 -4.12
CA VAL A 242 -16.68 -12.13 -3.80
C VAL A 242 -17.36 -11.55 -5.04
N TYR A 243 -16.72 -10.64 -5.76
CA TYR A 243 -17.35 -9.95 -6.88
C TYR A 243 -17.52 -10.88 -8.07
N ILE A 244 -16.45 -11.56 -8.48
CA ILE A 244 -16.44 -12.40 -9.69
C ILE A 244 -17.04 -13.77 -9.39
N GLY A 245 -16.60 -14.42 -8.32
CA GLY A 245 -16.99 -15.79 -7.98
C GLY A 245 -18.41 -15.89 -7.40
N LEU A 246 -18.76 -15.06 -6.41
CA LEU A 246 -20.06 -15.14 -5.74
C LEU A 246 -21.15 -14.33 -6.44
N TYR A 247 -20.86 -13.09 -6.83
CA TYR A 247 -21.84 -12.21 -7.47
C TYR A 247 -21.85 -12.29 -9.01
N GLY A 248 -21.00 -13.13 -9.61
CA GLY A 248 -20.99 -13.38 -11.05
C GLY A 248 -20.58 -12.18 -11.91
N ILE A 249 -19.86 -11.20 -11.33
CA ILE A 249 -19.35 -10.05 -12.08
C ILE A 249 -18.31 -10.52 -13.08
N ALA A 250 -18.48 -10.15 -14.35
CA ALA A 250 -17.50 -10.47 -15.39
C ALA A 250 -16.09 -9.93 -15.04
N VAL A 251 -15.05 -10.70 -15.34
CA VAL A 251 -13.65 -10.42 -14.95
C VAL A 251 -13.18 -9.05 -15.44
N GLU A 252 -13.54 -8.68 -16.67
CA GLU A 252 -13.22 -7.38 -17.26
C GLU A 252 -13.87 -6.20 -16.53
N ASN A 253 -14.99 -6.46 -15.83
CA ASN A 253 -15.75 -5.42 -15.14
C ASN A 253 -15.27 -5.18 -13.70
N PHE A 254 -14.47 -6.08 -13.13
CA PHE A 254 -13.94 -5.94 -11.76
C PHE A 254 -13.32 -4.56 -11.52
N GLY A 255 -12.53 -4.07 -12.47
CA GLY A 255 -11.86 -2.77 -12.34
C GLY A 255 -12.79 -1.57 -12.27
N TYR A 256 -13.97 -1.64 -12.91
CA TYR A 256 -14.96 -0.56 -12.83
C TYR A 256 -15.61 -0.48 -11.44
N PHE A 257 -15.80 -1.61 -10.76
CA PHE A 257 -16.27 -1.58 -9.37
C PHE A 257 -15.16 -1.17 -8.40
N PHE A 258 -13.91 -1.53 -8.70
CA PHE A 258 -12.77 -1.05 -7.92
C PHE A 258 -12.65 0.48 -8.00
N MET A 259 -13.00 1.09 -9.15
CA MET A 259 -13.04 2.54 -9.34
C MET A 259 -14.00 3.26 -8.38
N LEU A 260 -15.06 2.61 -7.88
CA LEU A 260 -15.92 3.21 -6.84
C LEU A 260 -15.13 3.52 -5.57
N ASN A 261 -14.26 2.61 -5.14
CA ASN A 261 -13.37 2.82 -4.00
C ASN A 261 -12.44 4.01 -4.24
N ILE A 262 -11.85 4.08 -5.43
CA ILE A 262 -10.91 5.14 -5.81
C ILE A 262 -11.62 6.49 -5.95
N GLY A 263 -12.85 6.52 -6.45
CA GLY A 263 -13.68 7.73 -6.53
C GLY A 263 -13.91 8.34 -5.15
N VAL A 264 -14.34 7.52 -4.17
CA VAL A 264 -14.46 7.96 -2.78
C VAL A 264 -13.10 8.40 -2.22
N MET A 265 -12.01 7.71 -2.57
CA MET A 265 -10.65 8.06 -2.14
C MET A 265 -10.17 9.43 -2.66
N ILE A 266 -10.47 9.76 -3.91
CA ILE A 266 -10.17 11.06 -4.51
C ILE A 266 -10.98 12.15 -3.82
N ILE A 267 -12.28 11.93 -3.62
CA ILE A 267 -13.16 12.88 -2.92
C ILE A 267 -12.66 13.12 -1.50
N ALA A 268 -12.36 12.05 -0.76
CA ALA A 268 -11.83 12.12 0.60
C ALA A 268 -10.49 12.88 0.67
N SER A 269 -9.57 12.60 -0.25
CA SER A 269 -8.27 13.30 -0.34
C SER A 269 -8.44 14.79 -0.64
N PHE A 270 -9.34 15.12 -1.57
CA PHE A 270 -9.66 16.50 -1.92
C PHE A 270 -10.29 17.27 -0.75
N MET A 271 -11.26 16.65 -0.06
CA MET A 271 -11.86 17.21 1.15
C MET A 271 -10.81 17.42 2.24
N ASN A 272 -9.90 16.47 2.43
CA ASN A 272 -8.81 16.59 3.39
C ASN A 272 -7.93 17.80 3.11
N GLY A 273 -7.44 17.93 1.88
CA GLY A 273 -6.55 19.03 1.49
C GLY A 273 -7.15 20.42 1.71
N ARG A 274 -8.48 20.55 1.67
CA ARG A 274 -9.18 21.83 1.93
C ARG A 274 -9.53 22.04 3.39
N LEU A 275 -10.02 21.02 4.07
CA LEU A 275 -10.58 21.15 5.43
C LEU A 275 -9.53 21.00 6.52
N VAL A 276 -8.42 20.29 6.28
CA VAL A 276 -7.38 20.06 7.29
C VAL A 276 -6.80 21.37 7.84
N PHE A 277 -6.64 22.39 6.99
CA PHE A 277 -6.16 23.71 7.42
C PHE A 277 -7.15 24.48 8.29
N LYS A 278 -8.45 24.12 8.24
CA LYS A 278 -9.52 24.79 9.01
C LYS A 278 -9.82 24.07 10.32
N VAL A 279 -9.84 22.73 10.30
CA VAL A 279 -10.29 21.92 11.45
C VAL A 279 -9.17 21.12 12.14
N GLY A 280 -7.98 21.07 11.55
CA GLY A 280 -6.80 20.35 12.07
C GLY A 280 -6.75 18.87 11.67
N ALA A 281 -5.54 18.31 11.68
CA ALA A 281 -5.28 16.91 11.31
C ALA A 281 -6.04 15.92 12.20
N GLU A 282 -6.03 16.14 13.52
CA GLU A 282 -6.70 15.26 14.48
C GLU A 282 -8.20 15.11 14.21
N ARG A 283 -8.88 16.21 13.86
CA ARG A 283 -10.31 16.18 13.61
C ARG A 283 -10.64 15.53 12.27
N MET A 284 -9.82 15.74 11.25
CA MET A 284 -9.97 15.05 9.97
C MET A 284 -9.74 13.53 10.10
N LEU A 285 -8.78 13.13 10.95
CA LEU A 285 -8.57 11.72 11.29
C LEU A 285 -9.81 11.12 11.97
N GLN A 286 -10.39 11.82 12.94
CA GLN A 286 -11.63 11.37 13.62
C GLN A 286 -12.80 11.23 12.64
N VAL A 287 -12.93 12.15 11.68
CA VAL A 287 -13.94 12.04 10.60
C VAL A 287 -13.69 10.78 9.77
N GLY A 288 -12.45 10.50 9.38
CA GLY A 288 -12.10 9.26 8.66
C GLY A 288 -12.48 8.00 9.44
N LEU A 289 -12.14 7.94 10.74
CA LEU A 289 -12.52 6.84 11.61
C LEU A 289 -14.03 6.67 11.74
N MET A 290 -14.76 7.78 11.89
CA MET A 290 -16.22 7.75 11.99
C MET A 290 -16.84 7.21 10.70
N VAL A 291 -16.39 7.67 9.53
CA VAL A 291 -16.85 7.15 8.23
C VAL A 291 -16.52 5.66 8.12
N GLN A 292 -15.31 5.24 8.48
CA GLN A 292 -14.91 3.84 8.44
C GLN A 292 -15.76 2.96 9.36
N PHE A 293 -16.04 3.43 10.57
CA PHE A 293 -16.84 2.72 11.57
C PHE A 293 -18.30 2.57 11.12
N ILE A 294 -18.92 3.65 10.62
CA ILE A 294 -20.29 3.60 10.08
C ILE A 294 -20.36 2.64 8.88
N ALA A 295 -19.39 2.73 7.97
CA ALA A 295 -19.29 1.80 6.85
C ALA A 295 -19.09 0.35 7.33
N GLY A 296 -18.27 0.13 8.36
CA GLY A 296 -18.07 -1.19 8.96
C GLY A 296 -19.35 -1.77 9.57
N LEU A 297 -20.14 -0.96 10.29
CA LEU A 297 -21.44 -1.39 10.83
C LEU A 297 -22.45 -1.68 9.70
N TRP A 298 -22.47 -0.85 8.67
CA TRP A 298 -23.28 -1.09 7.47
C TRP A 298 -22.89 -2.40 6.78
N LEU A 299 -21.60 -2.71 6.64
CA LEU A 299 -21.15 -3.96 6.04
C LEU A 299 -21.52 -5.19 6.88
N ALA A 300 -21.49 -5.09 8.22
CA ALA A 300 -22.02 -6.15 9.07
C ALA A 300 -23.53 -6.34 8.87
N PHE A 301 -24.28 -5.24 8.77
CA PHE A 301 -25.71 -5.29 8.48
C PHE A 301 -25.99 -5.96 7.12
N VAL A 302 -25.24 -5.60 6.08
CA VAL A 302 -25.31 -6.26 4.77
C VAL A 302 -25.00 -7.75 4.87
N ALA A 303 -24.01 -8.15 5.67
CA ALA A 303 -23.63 -9.54 5.86
C ALA A 303 -24.72 -10.37 6.57
N PHE A 304 -25.43 -9.80 7.54
CA PHE A 304 -26.48 -10.51 8.30
C PHE A 304 -27.82 -10.59 7.56
N PHE A 305 -28.16 -9.58 6.76
CA PHE A 305 -29.46 -9.49 6.08
C PHE A 305 -29.39 -9.79 4.58
N ASP A 306 -28.22 -10.13 4.05
CA ASP A 306 -27.97 -10.45 2.63
C ASP A 306 -28.56 -9.42 1.65
N LEU A 307 -28.21 -8.14 1.87
CA LEU A 307 -28.79 -7.00 1.11
C LEU A 307 -28.28 -6.87 -0.34
N GLY A 308 -27.57 -7.89 -0.85
CA GLY A 308 -27.08 -7.95 -2.22
C GLY A 308 -25.84 -7.10 -2.53
N PHE A 309 -25.42 -7.18 -3.80
CA PHE A 309 -24.16 -6.66 -4.29
C PHE A 309 -23.97 -5.15 -4.12
N TRP A 310 -24.94 -4.33 -4.53
CA TRP A 310 -24.78 -2.87 -4.52
C TRP A 310 -24.67 -2.29 -3.11
N SER A 311 -25.48 -2.82 -2.18
CA SER A 311 -25.42 -2.49 -0.75
C SER A 311 -24.03 -2.75 -0.18
N MET A 312 -23.44 -3.90 -0.54
CA MET A 312 -22.07 -4.25 -0.19
C MET A 312 -21.05 -3.32 -0.86
N ALA A 313 -21.09 -3.19 -2.18
CA ALA A 313 -20.09 -2.46 -2.96
C ALA A 313 -19.99 -0.98 -2.56
N ILE A 314 -21.12 -0.33 -2.30
CA ILE A 314 -21.17 1.06 -1.79
C ILE A 314 -20.56 1.12 -0.38
N GLY A 315 -20.91 0.18 0.50
CA GLY A 315 -20.34 0.10 1.84
C GLY A 315 -18.81 -0.08 1.83
N VAL A 316 -18.31 -0.97 0.97
CA VAL A 316 -16.88 -1.19 0.76
C VAL A 316 -16.22 0.08 0.24
N ALA A 317 -16.83 0.78 -0.73
CA ALA A 317 -16.30 2.03 -1.27
C ALA A 317 -16.12 3.11 -0.20
N PHE A 318 -17.07 3.29 0.72
CA PHE A 318 -16.92 4.22 1.84
C PHE A 318 -15.88 3.74 2.87
N PHE A 319 -15.82 2.44 3.14
CA PHE A 319 -14.85 1.87 4.08
C PHE A 319 -13.40 2.06 3.60
N VAL A 320 -13.15 1.72 2.33
CA VAL A 320 -11.83 1.76 1.69
C VAL A 320 -11.46 3.19 1.32
N GLY A 321 -12.39 3.91 0.70
CA GLY A 321 -12.13 5.23 0.12
C GLY A 321 -11.79 6.30 1.17
N GLN A 322 -12.30 6.22 2.40
CA GLN A 322 -11.94 7.20 3.42
C GLN A 322 -10.47 7.12 3.88
N ASN A 323 -9.74 6.03 3.59
CA ASN A 323 -8.41 5.73 4.12
C ASN A 323 -7.39 6.91 4.10
N PRO A 324 -7.34 7.79 3.08
CA PRO A 324 -6.47 8.97 3.10
C PRO A 324 -6.74 9.94 4.27
N LEU A 325 -7.99 10.03 4.75
CA LEU A 325 -8.37 10.82 5.93
C LEU A 325 -7.71 10.29 7.20
N ILE A 326 -7.62 8.96 7.34
CA ILE A 326 -6.97 8.34 8.49
C ILE A 326 -5.45 8.44 8.33
N SER A 327 -4.90 7.91 7.23
CA SER A 327 -3.46 7.67 7.15
C SER A 327 -2.62 8.93 7.07
N SER A 328 -3.08 9.92 6.30
CA SER A 328 -2.33 11.17 6.11
C SER A 328 -2.30 11.97 7.41
N ASN A 329 -3.46 12.07 8.07
CA ASN A 329 -3.59 12.85 9.29
C ASN A 329 -2.99 12.14 10.50
N ALA A 330 -2.97 10.80 10.55
CA ALA A 330 -2.29 10.07 11.62
C ALA A 330 -0.79 10.36 11.61
N MET A 331 -0.16 10.36 10.43
CA MET A 331 1.24 10.72 10.29
C MET A 331 1.48 12.18 10.69
N THR A 332 0.64 13.10 10.22
CA THR A 332 0.73 14.51 10.61
C THR A 332 0.61 14.71 12.13
N SER A 333 -0.38 14.09 12.78
CA SER A 333 -0.55 14.16 14.23
C SER A 333 0.66 13.58 14.99
N ILE A 334 1.26 12.49 14.52
CA ILE A 334 2.49 11.94 15.11
C ILE A 334 3.64 12.94 14.97
N LEU A 335 3.83 13.54 13.80
CA LEU A 335 4.93 14.47 13.54
C LEU A 335 4.79 15.79 14.31
N GLU A 336 3.57 16.30 14.46
CA GLU A 336 3.28 17.51 15.24
C GLU A 336 3.56 17.30 16.73
N LYS A 337 3.16 16.14 17.29
CA LYS A 337 3.28 15.86 18.72
C LYS A 337 4.62 15.26 19.11
N PHE A 338 5.29 14.56 18.19
CA PHE A 338 6.53 13.81 18.45
C PHE A 338 7.59 14.06 17.36
N PRO A 339 8.08 15.30 17.18
CA PRO A 339 8.98 15.68 16.10
C PRO A 339 10.33 14.94 16.13
N THR A 340 10.81 14.54 17.30
CA THR A 340 12.05 13.76 17.47
C THR A 340 11.96 12.33 16.92
N MET A 341 10.76 11.83 16.63
CA MET A 341 10.53 10.47 16.13
C MET A 341 10.27 10.40 14.62
N ALA A 342 10.34 11.54 13.90
CA ALA A 342 9.88 11.66 12.51
C ALA A 342 10.46 10.63 11.51
N GLY A 343 11.77 10.34 11.58
CA GLY A 343 12.43 9.41 10.67
C GLY A 343 12.04 7.95 10.92
N THR A 344 12.07 7.50 12.17
CA THR A 344 11.72 6.13 12.57
C THR A 344 10.21 5.86 12.41
N SER A 345 9.37 6.86 12.70
CA SER A 345 7.92 6.72 12.68
C SER A 345 7.37 6.42 11.28
N ASN A 346 7.90 7.03 10.21
CA ASN A 346 7.34 6.83 8.87
C ASN A 346 7.51 5.39 8.36
N SER A 347 8.74 4.85 8.41
CA SER A 347 9.03 3.47 8.01
C SER A 347 8.32 2.46 8.91
N MET A 348 8.24 2.72 10.22
CA MET A 348 7.57 1.82 11.15
C MET A 348 6.05 1.81 10.95
N VAL A 349 5.41 2.98 10.81
CA VAL A 349 3.97 3.05 10.52
C VAL A 349 3.65 2.35 9.21
N GLY A 350 4.44 2.55 8.15
CA GLY A 350 4.26 1.83 6.88
C GLY A 350 4.37 0.30 7.07
N SER A 351 5.37 -0.16 7.79
CA SER A 351 5.62 -1.59 8.02
C SER A 351 4.54 -2.25 8.86
N VAL A 352 4.09 -1.59 9.93
CA VAL A 352 2.99 -2.10 10.77
C VAL A 352 1.67 -2.09 10.00
N ARG A 353 1.43 -1.09 9.14
CA ARG A 353 0.25 -1.07 8.25
C ARG A 353 0.24 -2.23 7.27
N PHE A 354 1.30 -2.42 6.49
CA PHE A 354 1.38 -3.54 5.56
C PHE A 354 1.40 -4.89 6.28
N GLY A 355 2.11 -5.00 7.41
CA GLY A 355 2.12 -6.20 8.23
C GLY A 355 0.72 -6.56 8.75
N MET A 356 -0.05 -5.58 9.23
CA MET A 356 -1.45 -5.78 9.62
C MET A 356 -2.33 -6.14 8.41
N GLY A 357 -2.11 -5.52 7.26
CA GLY A 357 -2.76 -5.90 6.01
C GLY A 357 -2.53 -7.36 5.64
N ALA A 358 -1.30 -7.85 5.78
CA ALA A 358 -0.96 -9.25 5.54
C ALA A 358 -1.55 -10.21 6.59
N ILE A 359 -1.56 -9.83 7.87
CA ILE A 359 -2.19 -10.63 8.93
C ILE A 359 -3.70 -10.75 8.68
N VAL A 360 -4.38 -9.64 8.41
CA VAL A 360 -5.81 -9.64 8.12
C VAL A 360 -6.10 -10.40 6.83
N GLY A 361 -5.30 -10.20 5.78
CA GLY A 361 -5.42 -10.99 4.53
C GLY A 361 -5.26 -12.50 4.77
N THR A 362 -4.31 -12.91 5.63
CA THR A 362 -4.16 -14.32 6.03
C THR A 362 -5.42 -14.82 6.72
N ILE A 363 -5.94 -14.07 7.69
CA ILE A 363 -7.16 -14.43 8.42
C ILE A 363 -8.32 -14.64 7.45
N VAL A 364 -8.51 -13.72 6.49
CA VAL A 364 -9.57 -13.84 5.50
C VAL A 364 -9.37 -15.05 4.59
N ALA A 365 -8.14 -15.34 4.18
CA ALA A 365 -7.82 -16.50 3.34
C ALA A 365 -7.97 -17.86 4.06
N LEU A 366 -8.12 -17.89 5.39
CA LEU A 366 -8.48 -19.12 6.12
C LEU A 366 -9.96 -19.50 5.96
N PHE A 367 -10.81 -18.57 5.54
CA PHE A 367 -12.23 -18.81 5.36
C PHE A 367 -12.54 -19.15 3.90
N GLU A 368 -13.25 -20.26 3.69
CA GLU A 368 -13.83 -20.58 2.39
C GLU A 368 -14.93 -19.58 2.07
N MET A 369 -14.84 -18.92 0.92
CA MET A 369 -15.73 -17.82 0.55
C MET A 369 -17.04 -18.32 -0.07
N LYS A 370 -17.91 -18.94 0.74
CA LYS A 370 -19.28 -19.35 0.32
C LYS A 370 -20.27 -18.19 0.31
N THR A 371 -20.03 -17.18 1.14
CA THR A 371 -20.79 -15.93 1.21
C THR A 371 -19.81 -14.76 1.34
N ALA A 372 -20.28 -13.53 1.16
CA ALA A 372 -19.46 -12.34 1.38
C ALA A 372 -19.14 -12.09 2.87
N ALA A 373 -19.83 -12.76 3.80
CA ALA A 373 -19.80 -12.46 5.23
C ALA A 373 -18.39 -12.49 5.87
N PRO A 374 -17.51 -13.47 5.58
CA PRO A 374 -16.16 -13.48 6.18
C PRO A 374 -15.36 -12.21 5.88
N MET A 375 -15.43 -11.71 4.64
CA MET A 375 -14.79 -10.45 4.24
C MET A 375 -15.42 -9.27 5.00
N LEU A 376 -16.75 -9.16 4.96
CA LEU A 376 -17.47 -8.01 5.54
C LEU A 376 -17.31 -7.92 7.06
N LEU A 377 -17.47 -9.03 7.77
CA LEU A 377 -17.29 -9.08 9.21
C LEU A 377 -15.85 -8.80 9.63
N THR A 378 -14.86 -9.27 8.85
CA THR A 378 -13.45 -8.94 9.11
C THR A 378 -13.20 -7.43 8.96
N MET A 379 -13.78 -6.79 7.94
CA MET A 379 -13.72 -5.33 7.78
C MET A 379 -14.36 -4.61 8.97
N THR A 380 -15.54 -5.07 9.42
CA THR A 380 -16.21 -4.53 10.61
C THR A 380 -15.32 -4.64 11.85
N ILE A 381 -14.80 -5.84 12.15
CA ILE A 381 -13.93 -6.07 13.30
C ILE A 381 -12.69 -5.16 13.25
N CYS A 382 -12.07 -5.01 12.08
CA CYS A 382 -10.96 -4.08 11.89
C CYS A 382 -11.34 -2.64 12.24
N SER A 383 -12.52 -2.16 11.84
CA SER A 383 -12.98 -0.81 12.21
C SER A 383 -13.25 -0.66 13.71
N LEU A 384 -13.82 -1.68 14.37
CA LEU A 384 -14.03 -1.68 15.82
C LEU A 384 -12.69 -1.60 16.57
N LEU A 385 -11.71 -2.39 16.13
CA LEU A 385 -10.36 -2.38 16.69
C LEU A 385 -9.64 -1.05 16.44
N ALA A 386 -9.78 -0.46 15.24
CA ALA A 386 -9.19 0.83 14.92
C ALA A 386 -9.72 1.95 15.85
N VAL A 387 -11.05 2.03 16.04
CA VAL A 387 -11.69 2.99 16.95
C VAL A 387 -11.27 2.73 18.40
N SER A 388 -11.22 1.46 18.81
CA SER A 388 -10.79 1.07 20.16
C SER A 388 -9.34 1.49 20.44
N CYS A 389 -8.42 1.18 19.53
CA CYS A 389 -7.02 1.60 19.65
C CYS A 389 -6.89 3.11 19.74
N TYR A 390 -7.58 3.86 18.88
CA TYR A 390 -7.56 5.32 18.92
C TYR A 390 -8.10 5.87 20.25
N TYR A 391 -9.23 5.36 20.72
CA TYR A 391 -9.86 5.84 21.95
C TYR A 391 -9.03 5.54 23.20
N PHE A 392 -8.59 4.28 23.37
CA PHE A 392 -7.88 3.85 24.58
C PHE A 392 -6.42 4.29 24.63
N LEU A 393 -5.73 4.31 23.49
CA LEU A 393 -4.29 4.58 23.46
C LEU A 393 -3.98 6.05 23.16
N THR A 394 -4.79 6.73 22.35
CA THR A 394 -4.53 8.13 21.94
C THR A 394 -5.45 9.11 22.66
N TYR A 395 -6.76 9.05 22.41
CA TYR A 395 -7.70 10.09 22.84
C TYR A 395 -7.73 10.29 24.37
N ARG A 396 -7.74 9.21 25.15
CA ARG A 396 -7.73 9.28 26.62
C ARG A 396 -6.44 9.86 27.20
N HIS A 397 -5.31 9.65 26.54
CA HIS A 397 -4.02 10.13 27.03
C HIS A 397 -3.76 11.58 26.62
N LEU A 398 -4.29 12.02 25.47
CA LEU A 398 -4.23 13.43 25.05
C LEU A 398 -5.12 14.38 25.87
N LYS A 399 -6.11 13.83 26.59
CA LYS A 399 -6.99 14.60 27.48
C LYS A 399 -6.48 14.70 28.93
N LYS A 400 -5.47 13.91 29.28
CA LYS A 400 -4.75 14.03 30.56
C LYS A 400 -3.60 15.00 30.39
#